data_AF-A0A2T4V7F3-F1
#
_entry.id   AF-A0A2T4V7F3-F1
#
_cell.length_a   1.000
_cell.length_b   1.000
_cell.length_c   1.000
_cell.angle_alpha   90.00
_cell.angle_beta   90.00
_cell.angle_gamma   90.00
#
_symmetry.space_group_name_H-M   'P 1'
#
loop_
_entity.id
_entity.type
_entity.pdbx_description
1 polymer ?
#
loop_
_entity_poly.entity_id
_entity_poly.type
_entity_poly.pdbx_seq_one_letter_code
_entity_poly.pdbx_strand_id
1 'polypeptide(L)'
;MMVGALGVVACGGASGAVQVEVLEDEVAQVVPVGGGKAYTVPRATLPPGAREGDVVREGRLDTELGARLAREVAEWRARLAVSVPDGLDLDSGASGSLTTKKEQ
;
A
#
# COMPACT_ATOMS: atom_id res chain seq x y z
N MET A 1 -5.71 30.47 21.68
CA MET A 1 -5.93 29.02 21.84
C MET A 1 -6.86 28.59 20.72
N MET A 2 -6.32 27.96 19.67
CA MET A 2 -7.06 27.59 18.47
C MET A 2 -7.41 26.11 18.61
N VAL A 3 -8.68 25.81 18.84
CA VAL A 3 -9.20 24.44 18.86
C VAL A 3 -9.38 24.04 17.40
N GLY A 4 -8.36 23.37 16.84
CA GLY A 4 -8.42 22.79 15.51
C GLY A 4 -9.34 21.58 15.53
N ALA A 5 -10.48 21.69 14.86
CA ALA A 5 -11.42 20.62 14.63
C ALA A 5 -10.69 19.43 13.99
N LEU A 6 -10.54 18.33 14.74
CA LEU A 6 -10.22 17.03 14.16
C LEU A 6 -11.44 16.61 13.33
N GLY A 7 -11.35 16.88 12.03
CA GLY A 7 -12.30 16.40 11.04
C GLY A 7 -12.41 14.89 11.14
N VAL A 8 -13.52 14.44 11.71
CA VAL A 8 -13.97 13.05 11.62
C VAL A 8 -14.32 12.81 10.16
N VAL A 9 -13.37 12.25 9.40
CA VAL A 9 -13.67 11.65 8.11
C VAL A 9 -14.40 10.34 8.41
N ALA A 10 -15.72 10.42 8.52
CA ALA A 10 -16.59 9.27 8.52
C ALA A 10 -16.56 8.64 7.12
N CYS A 11 -15.67 7.68 6.92
CA CYS A 11 -15.69 6.72 5.81
C CYS A 11 -15.39 5.33 6.37
N GLY A 12 -16.42 4.63 6.84
CA GLY A 12 -16.45 3.17 6.97
C GLY A 12 -15.66 2.54 8.11
N GLY A 13 -16.24 2.57 9.32
CA GLY A 13 -16.08 1.48 10.31
C GLY A 13 -14.82 1.49 11.18
N ALA A 14 -15.00 1.88 12.43
CA ALA A 14 -14.07 1.67 13.55
C ALA A 14 -13.88 0.17 13.94
N SER A 15 -13.81 -0.74 12.96
CA SER A 15 -13.67 -2.20 13.15
C SER A 15 -13.09 -2.92 11.91
N GLY A 16 -12.39 -2.22 11.02
CA GLY A 16 -11.81 -2.78 9.80
C GLY A 16 -10.33 -3.12 9.93
N ALA A 17 -9.88 -4.22 9.32
CA ALA A 17 -8.46 -4.47 9.10
C ALA A 17 -7.92 -3.50 8.05
N VAL A 18 -6.65 -3.11 8.17
CA VAL A 18 -5.95 -2.24 7.21
C VAL A 18 -4.65 -2.91 6.78
N GLN A 19 -4.21 -2.66 5.55
CA GLN A 19 -2.89 -3.08 5.07
C GLN A 19 -1.95 -1.86 5.07
N VAL A 20 -0.72 -2.04 5.54
CA VAL A 20 0.34 -1.04 5.44
C VAL A 20 0.85 -1.01 4.00
N GLU A 21 0.72 0.13 3.33
CA GLU A 21 1.13 0.31 1.93
C GLU A 21 2.53 0.91 1.84
N VAL A 22 2.75 2.01 2.55
CA VAL A 22 4.03 2.72 2.63
C VAL A 22 4.35 2.97 4.08
N LEU A 23 5.60 2.72 4.47
CA LEU A 23 6.04 2.89 5.85
C LEU A 23 7.27 3.80 5.91
N GLU A 24 7.05 5.03 6.38
CA GLU A 24 8.11 6.01 6.62
C GLU A 24 8.50 6.06 8.10
N ASP A 25 9.45 6.93 8.43
CA ASP A 25 10.00 7.09 9.78
C ASP A 25 8.95 7.53 10.80
N GLU A 26 8.08 8.47 10.43
CA GLU A 26 7.10 9.09 11.35
C GLU A 26 5.64 8.80 10.99
N VAL A 27 5.39 8.44 9.73
CA VAL A 27 4.05 8.21 9.20
C VAL A 27 3.97 6.91 8.42
N ALA A 28 2.77 6.41 8.24
CA ALA A 28 2.48 5.30 7.37
C ALA A 28 1.26 5.61 6.51
N GLN A 29 1.27 5.16 5.26
CA GLN A 29 0.09 5.07 4.44
C GLN A 29 -0.54 3.68 4.63
N VAL A 30 -1.83 3.65 4.90
CA VAL A 30 -2.60 2.43 5.07
C VAL A 30 -3.83 2.43 4.17
N VAL A 31 -4.26 1.24 3.77
CA VAL A 31 -5.45 1.04 2.95
C VAL A 31 -6.42 0.09 3.67
N PRO A 32 -7.73 0.37 3.70
CA PRO A 32 -8.71 -0.58 4.25
C PRO A 32 -8.69 -1.92 3.50
N VAL A 33 -8.65 -3.02 4.25
CA VAL A 33 -8.84 -4.36 3.68
C VAL A 33 -10.30 -4.51 3.27
N GLY A 34 -10.54 -4.91 2.01
CA GLY A 34 -11.86 -4.89 1.38
C GLY A 34 -12.07 -3.70 0.43
N GLY A 35 -11.06 -2.84 0.30
CA GLY A 35 -11.06 -1.72 -0.63
C GLY A 35 -11.40 -0.40 0.04
N GLY A 36 -11.07 0.69 -0.63
CA GLY A 36 -11.20 2.04 -0.10
C GLY A 36 -10.08 2.93 -0.60
N LYS A 37 -10.04 4.15 -0.07
CA LYS A 37 -8.94 5.08 -0.33
C LYS A 37 -7.86 4.87 0.72
N ALA A 38 -6.61 4.91 0.29
CA ALA A 38 -5.47 4.98 1.19
C ALA A 38 -5.54 6.28 2.01
N TYR A 39 -5.07 6.21 3.26
CA TYR A 39 -4.98 7.35 4.16
C TYR A 39 -3.74 7.25 5.05
N THR A 40 -3.30 8.39 5.57
CA THR A 40 -2.08 8.49 6.37
C THR A 40 -2.39 8.41 7.86
N VAL A 41 -1.58 7.66 8.59
CA VAL A 41 -1.62 7.55 10.06
C VAL A 41 -0.22 7.76 10.64
N PRO A 42 -0.08 8.23 11.91
CA PRO A 42 1.22 8.26 12.56
C PRO A 42 1.79 6.85 12.72
N ARG A 43 3.09 6.65 12.48
CA ARG A 43 3.75 5.34 12.63
C ARG A 43 3.54 4.74 14.01
N ALA A 44 3.55 5.59 15.05
CA ALA A 44 3.32 5.18 16.44
C ALA A 44 1.95 4.53 16.70
N THR A 45 0.99 4.62 15.76
CA THR A 45 -0.31 3.96 15.87
C THR A 45 -0.31 2.52 15.36
N LEU A 46 0.74 2.10 14.64
CA LEU A 46 0.90 0.73 14.16
C LEU A 46 1.57 -0.16 15.22
N PRO A 47 1.32 -1.49 15.19
CA PRO A 47 1.99 -2.42 16.09
C PRO A 47 3.52 -2.38 15.89
N PRO A 48 4.30 -2.51 16.97
CA PRO A 48 5.76 -2.58 16.87
C PRO A 48 6.20 -3.69 15.91
N GLY A 49 7.12 -3.37 15.00
CA GLY A 49 7.64 -4.31 14.02
C GLY A 49 6.76 -4.50 12.77
N ALA A 50 5.65 -3.77 12.63
CA ALA A 50 4.89 -3.72 11.39
C ALA A 50 5.78 -3.29 10.20
N ARG A 51 5.53 -3.91 9.05
CA ARG A 51 6.22 -3.69 7.77
C ARG A 51 5.22 -3.39 6.67
N GLU A 52 5.72 -2.88 5.56
CA GLU A 52 4.92 -2.77 4.34
C GLU A 52 4.38 -4.14 3.91
N GLY A 53 3.12 -4.16 3.50
CA GLY A 53 2.38 -5.37 3.19
C GLY A 53 1.69 -6.04 4.38
N ASP A 54 2.05 -5.69 5.62
CA ASP A 54 1.40 -6.27 6.79
C ASP A 54 -0.05 -5.83 6.93
N VAL A 55 -0.89 -6.76 7.39
CA VAL A 55 -2.29 -6.47 7.74
C VAL A 55 -2.39 -6.25 9.24
N VAL A 56 -3.03 -5.15 9.63
CA VAL A 56 -3.28 -4.76 11.01
C VAL A 56 -4.77 -4.75 11.28
N ARG A 57 -5.20 -5.45 12.33
CA ARG A 57 -6.58 -5.48 12.81
C ARG A 57 -6.58 -5.23 14.31
N GLU A 58 -7.40 -4.28 14.76
CA GLU A 58 -7.55 -3.96 16.19
C GLU A 58 -6.18 -3.67 16.87
N GLY A 59 -5.28 -3.00 16.15
CA GLY A 59 -3.95 -2.63 16.63
C GLY A 59 -2.92 -3.77 16.71
N ARG A 60 -3.22 -4.93 16.13
CA ARG A 60 -2.32 -6.10 16.08
C ARG A 60 -2.11 -6.59 14.66
N LEU A 61 -0.98 -7.24 14.40
CA LEU A 61 -0.73 -7.91 13.13
C LEU A 61 -1.68 -9.10 12.97
N ASP A 62 -2.43 -9.12 11.87
CA ASP A 62 -3.31 -10.22 11.46
C ASP A 62 -2.59 -11.06 10.39
N THR A 63 -1.68 -11.92 10.87
CA THR A 63 -0.82 -12.75 10.00
C THR A 63 -1.60 -13.77 9.19
N GLU A 64 -2.73 -14.26 9.71
CA GLU A 64 -3.59 -15.22 9.02
C GLU A 64 -4.28 -14.56 7.82
N LEU A 65 -4.90 -13.40 8.03
CA LEU A 65 -5.52 -12.65 6.95
C LEU A 65 -4.49 -12.18 5.92
N GLY A 66 -3.33 -11.70 6.37
CA GLY A 66 -2.23 -11.32 5.48
C GLY A 66 -1.75 -12.48 4.61
N ALA A 67 -1.52 -13.66 5.20
CA ALA A 67 -1.11 -14.85 4.45
C ALA A 67 -2.18 -15.30 3.43
N ARG A 68 -3.47 -15.22 3.80
CA ARG A 68 -4.57 -15.54 2.89
C ARG A 68 -4.58 -14.61 1.68
N LEU A 69 -4.52 -13.31 1.90
CA LEU A 69 -4.51 -12.31 0.82
C LEU A 69 -3.28 -12.44 -0.07
N ALA A 70 -2.10 -12.67 0.52
CA ALA A 70 -0.87 -12.89 -0.24
C ALA A 70 -0.99 -14.10 -1.17
N ARG A 71 -1.61 -15.19 -0.70
CA ARG A 71 -1.90 -16.38 -1.52
C ARG A 71 -2.89 -16.06 -2.63
N GLU A 72 -4.00 -15.38 -2.33
CA GLU A 72 -4.99 -14.98 -3.34
C GLU A 72 -4.35 -14.13 -4.44
N VAL A 73 -3.52 -13.15 -4.07
CA VAL A 73 -2.77 -12.32 -5.02
C VAL A 73 -1.81 -13.15 -5.86
N ALA A 74 -1.09 -14.10 -5.26
CA ALA A 74 -0.18 -14.98 -5.98
C ALA A 74 -0.94 -15.85 -7.01
N GLU A 75 -2.10 -16.40 -6.63
CA GLU A 75 -2.96 -17.16 -7.53
C GLU A 75 -3.47 -16.31 -8.69
N TRP A 76 -3.89 -15.06 -8.43
CA TRP A 76 -4.31 -14.13 -9.48
C TRP A 76 -3.16 -13.74 -10.41
N ARG A 77 -1.98 -13.42 -9.86
CA ARG A 77 -0.78 -13.12 -10.66
C ARG A 77 -0.40 -14.29 -11.55
N ALA A 78 -0.48 -15.52 -11.05
CA ALA A 78 -0.22 -16.72 -11.86
C ALA A 78 -1.23 -16.89 -13.00
N ARG A 79 -2.53 -16.63 -12.76
CA ARG A 79 -3.57 -16.71 -13.79
C ARG A 79 -3.45 -15.62 -14.86
N LEU A 80 -3.01 -14.43 -14.46
CA LEU A 80 -2.87 -13.27 -15.34
C LEU A 80 -1.46 -13.12 -15.91
N ALA A 81 -0.55 -14.05 -15.60
CA ALA A 81 0.81 -14.03 -16.09
C ALA A 81 0.83 -14.14 -17.62
N VAL A 82 1.45 -13.17 -18.27
CA VAL A 82 1.71 -13.19 -19.71
C VAL A 82 3.20 -13.34 -19.93
N SER A 83 3.58 -14.12 -20.94
CA SER A 83 4.98 -14.29 -21.32
C SER A 83 5.54 -12.95 -21.78
N VAL A 84 6.73 -12.60 -21.30
CA VAL A 84 7.50 -11.48 -21.84
C VAL A 84 8.01 -11.91 -23.23
N PRO A 85 7.73 -11.15 -24.31
CA PRO A 85 8.25 -11.46 -25.63
C PRO A 85 9.78 -11.44 -25.64
N ASP A 86 10.38 -12.33 -26.44
CA ASP A 86 11.82 -12.33 -26.66
C ASP A 86 12.30 -10.95 -27.15
N GLY A 87 13.32 -10.40 -26.49
CA GLY A 87 13.90 -9.09 -26.83
C GLY A 87 13.25 -7.87 -26.16
N LEU A 88 12.23 -8.06 -25.30
CA LEU A 88 11.69 -6.98 -24.47
C LEU A 88 12.47 -6.91 -23.13
N ASP A 89 13.36 -5.93 -23.01
CA ASP A 89 14.08 -5.65 -21.76
C ASP A 89 13.19 -4.85 -20.80
N LEU A 90 12.63 -5.55 -19.80
CA LEU A 90 11.84 -4.96 -18.71
C LEU A 90 12.68 -4.64 -17.45
N ASP A 91 13.97 -5.00 -17.45
CA ASP A 91 14.91 -4.80 -16.35
C ASP A 91 15.66 -3.46 -16.48
N SER A 92 15.65 -2.86 -17.67
CA SER A 92 16.14 -1.51 -17.89
C SER A 92 15.20 -0.49 -17.23
N GLY A 93 15.53 -0.12 -15.99
CA GLY A 93 14.98 1.06 -15.35
C GLY A 93 15.01 2.23 -16.31
N ALA A 94 13.84 2.61 -16.83
CA ALA A 94 13.67 3.69 -17.79
C ALA A 94 13.93 5.04 -17.12
N SER A 95 15.19 5.29 -16.78
CA SER A 95 15.76 6.62 -16.54
C SER A 95 16.14 7.24 -17.89
N GLY A 96 15.24 7.18 -18.86
CA GLY A 96 15.31 7.91 -20.12
C GLY A 96 14.30 9.04 -20.05
N SER A 97 14.75 10.23 -19.66
CA SER A 97 13.96 11.46 -19.64
C SER A 97 13.27 11.66 -21.01
N LEU A 98 11.97 11.41 -21.08
CA LEU A 98 11.17 11.51 -22.32
C LEU A 98 10.87 12.97 -22.75
N THR A 99 11.60 13.96 -22.25
CA THR A 99 11.33 15.37 -22.59
C THR A 99 12.61 16.19 -22.75
N THR A 100 13.50 15.87 -23.68
CA THR A 100 14.32 16.92 -24.30
C THR A 100 14.77 16.54 -25.72
N LYS A 101 13.91 16.77 -26.71
CA LYS A 101 14.43 17.14 -28.04
C LYS A 101 13.93 18.54 -28.38
N LYS A 102 14.86 19.47 -28.23
CA LYS A 102 14.85 20.83 -28.75
C LYS A 102 14.98 20.71 -30.27
N GLU A 103 13.98 21.16 -31.02
CA GLU A 103 14.21 21.54 -32.41
C GLU A 103 14.09 23.05 -32.51
N GLN A 104 15.12 23.62 -33.15
CA GLN A 104 15.40 25.03 -33.33
C GLN A 104 14.55 25.63 -34.44
#